data_AF-A0A536EAV0-F1
#
_entry.id   AF-A0A536EAV0-F1
#
_cell.length_a   1.000
_cell.length_b   1.000
_cell.length_c   1.000
_cell.angle_alpha   90.00
_cell.angle_beta   90.00
_cell.angle_gamma   90.00
#
_symmetry.space_group_name_H-M   'P 1'
#
loop_
_entity.id
_entity.type
_entity.pdbx_description
1 polymer ?
#
loop_
_entity_poly.entity_id
_entity_poly.type
_entity_poly.pdbx_seq_one_letter_code
_entity_poly.pdbx_strand_id
1 'polypeptide(L)'
;MSALDPLSLFVRWAHVVGMAAILGGALLVWWLTARPLPADADGDTRLEIARRYEWIFWAAIGVQAMTGVGNLGAFGQSLPAATTAWGLRLTVKLLVVLALALLSLPRTLAVAALMNRPAAEFGRSQVVPSLYAATVMLVLVVVVLAVWLAHG
;
A
#
# COMPACT_ATOMS: atom_id res chain seq x y z
N MET A 1 14.15 4.55 -32.04
CA MET A 1 13.39 3.90 -30.95
C MET A 1 14.42 3.42 -29.93
N SER A 2 14.67 4.22 -28.88
CA SER A 2 15.68 3.91 -27.87
C SER A 2 15.27 2.64 -27.11
N ALA A 3 16.14 1.64 -27.11
CA ALA A 3 15.97 0.43 -26.32
C ALA A 3 15.82 0.84 -24.84
N LEU A 4 14.65 0.59 -24.27
CA LEU A 4 14.45 0.77 -22.83
C LEU A 4 15.38 -0.23 -22.13
N ASP A 5 16.27 0.28 -21.28
CA ASP A 5 17.11 -0.54 -20.42
C ASP A 5 16.20 -1.52 -19.64
N PRO A 6 16.39 -2.85 -19.75
CA PRO A 6 15.55 -3.85 -19.08
C PRO A 6 15.35 -3.59 -17.59
N LEU A 7 16.35 -2.99 -16.92
CA LEU A 7 16.27 -2.62 -15.52
C LEU A 7 15.24 -1.52 -15.26
N SER A 8 15.20 -0.49 -16.12
CA SER A 8 14.25 0.61 -16.01
C SER A 8 12.79 0.14 -16.18
N LEU A 9 12.57 -0.83 -17.09
CA LEU A 9 11.27 -1.47 -17.29
C LEU A 9 10.87 -2.29 -16.07
N PHE A 10 11.80 -3.08 -15.52
CA PHE A 10 11.56 -3.88 -14.32
C PHE A 10 11.15 -3.00 -13.13
N VAL A 11 11.85 -1.89 -12.89
CA VAL A 11 11.52 -0.94 -11.81
C VAL A 11 10.11 -0.35 -11.98
N ARG A 12 9.74 0.01 -13.21
CA ARG A 12 8.39 0.54 -13.51
C ARG A 12 7.31 -0.53 -13.28
N TRP A 13 7.56 -1.76 -13.72
CA TRP A 13 6.66 -2.88 -13.48
C TRP A 13 6.50 -3.20 -12.00
N ALA A 14 7.61 -3.28 -11.26
CA ALA A 14 7.58 -3.49 -9.81
C ALA A 14 6.79 -2.38 -9.10
N HIS A 15 6.95 -1.13 -9.54
CA HIS A 15 6.17 -0.01 -9.01
C HIS A 15 4.68 -0.16 -9.27
N VAL A 16 4.28 -0.47 -10.50
CA VAL A 16 2.86 -0.64 -10.89
C VAL A 16 2.24 -1.83 -10.15
N VAL A 17 2.93 -2.97 -10.10
CA VAL A 17 2.49 -4.17 -9.38
C VAL A 17 2.35 -3.87 -7.88
N GLY A 18 3.30 -3.13 -7.30
CA GLY A 18 3.22 -2.68 -5.91
C GLY A 18 1.98 -1.81 -5.66
N MET A 19 1.67 -0.85 -6.55
CA MET A 19 0.47 -0.02 -6.41
C MET A 19 -0.81 -0.83 -6.59
N ALA A 20 -0.83 -1.76 -7.55
CA ALA A 20 -1.97 -2.64 -7.77
C ALA A 20 -2.21 -3.54 -6.55
N ALA A 21 -1.16 -4.07 -5.93
CA ALA A 21 -1.26 -4.85 -4.71
C ALA A 21 -1.77 -4.02 -3.54
N ILE A 22 -1.24 -2.81 -3.34
CA ILE A 22 -1.67 -1.88 -2.28
C ILE A 22 -3.16 -1.53 -2.43
N LEU A 23 -3.55 -0.95 -3.56
CA LEU A 23 -4.92 -0.47 -3.77
C LEU A 23 -5.90 -1.61 -4.00
N GLY A 24 -5.59 -2.50 -4.94
CA GLY A 24 -6.48 -3.60 -5.34
C GLY A 24 -6.68 -4.60 -4.21
N GLY A 25 -5.61 -4.94 -3.47
CA GLY A 25 -5.75 -5.83 -2.32
C GLY A 25 -6.49 -5.17 -1.15
N ALA A 26 -6.27 -3.88 -0.87
CA ALA A 26 -7.05 -3.16 0.15
C ALA A 26 -8.54 -3.15 -0.19
N LEU A 27 -8.85 -2.87 -1.47
CA LEU A 27 -10.21 -2.86 -1.99
C LEU A 27 -10.85 -4.26 -1.91
N LEU A 28 -10.11 -5.31 -2.24
CA LEU A 28 -10.58 -6.69 -2.14
C LEU A 28 -10.92 -7.07 -0.70
N VAL A 29 -10.01 -6.80 0.26
CA VAL A 29 -10.25 -7.13 1.67
C VAL A 29 -11.38 -6.27 2.24
N TRP A 30 -11.44 -4.99 1.90
CA TRP A 30 -12.58 -4.13 2.25
C TRP A 30 -13.89 -4.72 1.74
N TRP A 31 -13.96 -5.07 0.44
CA TRP A 31 -15.16 -5.61 -0.17
C TRP A 31 -15.63 -6.93 0.45
N LEU A 32 -14.68 -7.81 0.82
CA LEU A 32 -14.96 -9.07 1.50
C LEU A 32 -15.46 -8.86 2.94
N THR A 33 -14.87 -7.90 3.67
CA THR A 33 -15.16 -7.66 5.09
C THR A 33 -16.32 -6.72 5.34
N ALA A 34 -16.64 -5.84 4.40
CA ALA A 34 -17.77 -4.91 4.49
C ALA A 34 -19.13 -5.59 4.28
N ARG A 35 -19.15 -6.81 3.72
CA ARG A 35 -20.37 -7.58 3.51
C ARG A 35 -20.73 -8.38 4.77
N PRO A 36 -22.01 -8.41 5.16
CA PRO A 36 -22.47 -9.29 6.24
C PRO A 36 -21.97 -10.72 6.02
N LEU A 37 -21.54 -11.38 7.10
CA LEU A 37 -21.21 -12.80 7.07
C LEU A 37 -22.54 -13.57 7.14
N PRO A 38 -22.88 -14.41 6.14
CA PRO A 38 -23.97 -15.38 6.29
C PRO A 38 -23.77 -16.21 7.57
N ALA A 39 -24.85 -16.66 8.21
CA ALA A 39 -24.79 -17.40 9.47
C ALA A 39 -23.89 -18.65 9.40
N ASP A 40 -23.69 -19.19 8.19
CA ASP A 40 -22.96 -20.43 7.91
C ASP A 40 -21.56 -20.17 7.32
N ALA A 41 -21.18 -18.91 7.14
CA ALA A 41 -19.95 -18.56 6.44
C ALA A 41 -18.75 -18.50 7.39
N ASP A 42 -17.62 -19.00 6.88
CA ASP A 42 -16.40 -19.15 7.65
C ASP A 42 -15.67 -17.81 7.86
N GLY A 43 -15.66 -17.35 9.11
CA GLY A 43 -14.91 -16.18 9.54
C GLY A 43 -13.38 -16.38 9.45
N ASP A 44 -12.90 -17.63 9.57
CA ASP A 44 -11.47 -17.94 9.53
C ASP A 44 -10.89 -17.66 8.15
N THR A 45 -11.60 -18.02 7.08
CA THR A 45 -11.18 -17.72 5.72
C THR A 45 -10.97 -16.22 5.48
N ARG A 46 -11.89 -15.36 5.96
CA ARG A 46 -11.77 -13.89 5.78
C ARG A 46 -10.60 -13.32 6.57
N LEU A 47 -10.38 -13.82 7.80
CA LEU A 47 -9.25 -13.43 8.64
C LEU A 47 -7.91 -13.85 8.02
N GLU A 48 -7.82 -15.06 7.47
CA GLU A 48 -6.61 -15.54 6.80
C GLU A 48 -6.31 -14.75 5.52
N ILE A 49 -7.33 -14.37 4.74
CA ILE A 49 -7.16 -13.46 3.59
C ILE A 49 -6.61 -12.10 4.03
N ALA A 50 -7.20 -11.49 5.07
CA ALA A 50 -6.73 -10.21 5.60
C ALA A 50 -5.28 -10.30 6.10
N ARG A 51 -4.95 -11.38 6.82
CA ARG A 51 -3.58 -11.65 7.30
C ARG A 51 -2.57 -11.77 6.16
N ARG A 52 -2.87 -12.54 5.12
CA ARG A 52 -1.98 -12.68 3.95
C ARG A 52 -1.82 -11.36 3.23
N TYR A 53 -2.91 -10.59 3.12
CA TYR A 53 -2.86 -9.26 2.54
C TYR A 53 -1.95 -8.31 3.32
N GLU A 54 -1.94 -8.34 4.67
CA GLU A 54 -1.02 -7.49 5.44
C GLU A 54 0.45 -7.75 5.07
N TRP A 55 0.86 -9.01 4.90
CA TRP A 55 2.21 -9.34 4.44
C TRP A 55 2.51 -8.78 3.05
N ILE A 56 1.58 -8.96 2.11
CA ILE A 56 1.71 -8.45 0.74
C ILE A 56 1.78 -6.92 0.74
N PHE A 57 0.96 -6.26 1.57
CA PHE A 57 0.94 -4.82 1.72
C PHE A 57 2.29 -4.28 2.19
N TRP A 58 2.86 -4.86 3.26
CA TRP A 58 4.17 -4.43 3.77
C TRP A 58 5.30 -4.69 2.77
N ALA A 59 5.26 -5.81 2.07
CA ALA A 59 6.19 -6.09 0.97
C ALA A 59 6.06 -5.04 -0.16
N ALA A 60 4.83 -4.69 -0.55
CA ALA A 60 4.56 -3.68 -1.58
C ALA A 60 4.98 -2.27 -1.17
N ILE A 61 4.80 -1.89 0.11
CA ILE A 61 5.34 -0.64 0.68
C ILE A 61 6.87 -0.63 0.58
N GLY A 62 7.52 -1.74 0.93
CA GLY A 62 8.97 -1.91 0.77
C GLY A 62 9.41 -1.73 -0.68
N VAL A 63 8.71 -2.35 -1.64
CA VAL A 63 8.97 -2.16 -3.08
C VAL A 63 8.77 -0.69 -3.48
N GLN A 64 7.78 0.01 -2.91
CA GLN A 64 7.56 1.43 -3.20
C GLN A 64 8.62 2.36 -2.65
N ALA A 65 9.15 2.07 -1.47
CA ALA A 65 10.34 2.73 -0.96
C ALA A 65 11.56 2.42 -1.85
N MET A 66 11.80 1.15 -2.18
CA MET A 66 12.93 0.71 -3.00
C MET A 66 12.87 1.19 -4.45
N THR A 67 11.69 1.37 -5.05
CA THR A 67 11.59 1.95 -6.40
C THR A 67 11.75 3.47 -6.37
N GLY A 68 11.48 4.12 -5.24
CA GLY A 68 11.87 5.51 -4.99
C GLY A 68 13.39 5.67 -4.80
N VAL A 69 13.99 4.79 -3.98
CA VAL A 69 15.42 4.79 -3.62
C VAL A 69 16.30 4.19 -4.72
N GLY A 70 15.86 3.17 -5.44
CA GLY A 70 16.59 2.53 -6.54
C GLY A 70 16.77 3.45 -7.74
N ASN A 71 15.86 4.42 -7.91
CA ASN A 71 16.07 5.56 -8.78
C ASN A 71 17.31 6.38 -8.37
N LEU A 72 17.68 6.43 -7.07
CA LEU A 72 18.92 7.06 -6.58
C LEU A 72 20.18 6.32 -7.04
N GLY A 73 20.15 4.98 -7.02
CA GLY A 73 21.30 4.14 -7.37
C GLY A 73 21.61 4.12 -8.87
N ALA A 74 20.58 4.22 -9.72
CA ALA A 74 20.76 4.27 -11.17
C ALA A 74 21.33 5.61 -11.69
N PHE A 75 21.19 6.72 -10.93
CA PHE A 75 21.68 8.04 -11.35
C PHE A 75 23.09 8.41 -10.86
N GLY A 76 23.74 7.59 -10.02
CA GLY A 76 25.20 7.58 -9.82
C GLY A 76 25.93 8.87 -9.42
N GLN A 77 25.25 10.02 -9.27
CA GLN A 77 25.84 11.31 -8.97
C GLN A 77 25.20 11.82 -7.69
N SER A 78 26.01 11.93 -6.63
CA SER A 78 25.79 12.66 -5.38
C SER A 78 24.35 13.10 -5.11
N LEU A 79 23.65 12.48 -4.14
CA LEU A 79 22.30 12.85 -3.68
C LEU A 79 22.10 14.39 -3.73
N PRO A 80 21.36 14.91 -4.71
CA PRO A 80 21.03 16.33 -4.77
C PRO A 80 20.44 16.79 -3.44
N ALA A 81 20.94 17.91 -2.92
CA ALA A 81 20.41 18.50 -1.71
C ALA A 81 18.88 18.66 -1.82
N ALA A 82 18.16 18.54 -0.69
CA ALA A 82 16.70 18.68 -0.64
C ALA A 82 16.20 20.04 -1.15
N THR A 83 17.09 21.02 -1.27
CA THR A 83 16.86 22.34 -1.86
C THR A 83 16.68 22.31 -3.39
N THR A 84 17.00 21.20 -4.05
CA THR A 84 16.76 21.02 -5.49
C THR A 84 15.33 20.52 -5.74
N ALA A 85 14.73 20.92 -6.87
CA ALA A 85 13.39 20.45 -7.28
C ALA A 85 13.29 18.92 -7.41
N TRP A 86 14.42 18.23 -7.63
CA TRP A 86 14.49 16.78 -7.63
C TRP A 86 14.49 16.21 -6.20
N GLY A 87 15.32 16.75 -5.31
CA GLY A 87 15.40 16.30 -3.92
C GLY A 87 14.09 16.53 -3.17
N LEU A 88 13.40 17.63 -3.46
CA LEU A 88 12.07 17.90 -2.93
C LEU A 88 11.04 16.85 -3.37
N ARG A 89 10.95 16.55 -4.67
CA ARG A 89 10.00 15.55 -5.19
C ARG A 89 10.23 14.16 -4.60
N LEU A 90 11.50 13.77 -4.42
CA LEU A 90 11.84 12.53 -3.75
C LEU A 90 11.44 12.54 -2.27
N THR A 91 11.75 13.62 -1.55
CA THR A 91 11.41 13.78 -0.14
C THR A 91 9.90 13.67 0.06
N VAL A 92 9.12 14.36 -0.78
CA VAL A 92 7.65 14.26 -0.78
C VAL A 92 7.21 12.82 -1.03
N LYS A 93 7.75 12.13 -2.03
CA LYS A 93 7.39 10.72 -2.31
C LYS A 93 7.67 9.82 -1.10
N LEU A 94 8.84 9.94 -0.47
CA LEU A 94 9.20 9.12 0.70
C LEU A 94 8.35 9.46 1.92
N LEU A 95 8.06 10.75 2.15
CA LEU A 95 7.14 11.18 3.21
C LEU A 95 5.73 10.64 3.00
N VAL A 96 5.24 10.63 1.76
CA VAL A 96 3.94 10.03 1.42
C VAL A 96 3.94 8.53 1.69
N VAL A 97 4.98 7.80 1.27
CA VAL A 97 5.11 6.35 1.55
C VAL A 97 5.19 6.09 3.06
N LEU A 98 5.96 6.90 3.80
CA LEU A 98 6.07 6.80 5.25
C LEU A 98 4.74 7.10 5.94
N ALA A 99 4.04 8.15 5.53
CA ALA A 99 2.72 8.49 6.06
C ALA A 99 1.72 7.37 5.81
N LEU A 100 1.70 6.81 4.59
CA LEU A 100 0.86 5.66 4.25
C LEU A 100 1.18 4.45 5.12
N ALA A 101 2.46 4.15 5.35
CA ALA A 101 2.90 3.08 6.23
C ALA A 101 2.42 3.29 7.68
N LEU A 102 2.65 4.48 8.24
CA LEU A 102 2.24 4.82 9.61
C LEU A 102 0.72 4.77 9.79
N LEU A 103 -0.04 5.33 8.85
CA LEU A 103 -1.50 5.35 8.87
C LEU A 103 -2.10 3.95 8.65
N SER A 104 -1.32 2.99 8.12
CA SER A 104 -1.74 1.60 7.96
C SER A 104 -1.44 0.73 9.19
N LEU A 105 -0.65 1.21 10.16
CA LEU A 105 -0.37 0.46 11.39
C LEU A 105 -1.62 0.09 12.20
N PRO A 106 -2.60 0.99 12.42
CA PRO A 106 -3.83 0.63 13.16
C PRO A 106 -4.57 -0.54 12.52
N ARG A 107 -4.57 -0.62 11.17
CA ARG A 107 -5.17 -1.70 10.41
C ARG A 107 -4.44 -3.03 10.66
N THR A 108 -3.13 -3.04 10.54
CA THR A 108 -2.31 -4.24 10.82
C THR A 108 -2.49 -4.70 12.28
N LEU A 109 -2.51 -3.77 13.23
CA LEU A 109 -2.72 -4.07 14.65
C LEU A 109 -4.13 -4.62 14.93
N ALA A 110 -5.16 -4.07 14.28
CA ALA A 110 -6.53 -4.57 14.43
C ALA A 110 -6.67 -6.02 13.92
N VAL A 111 -6.07 -6.33 12.76
CA VAL A 111 -6.03 -7.70 12.22
C VAL A 111 -5.28 -8.62 13.19
N ALA A 112 -4.09 -8.21 13.66
CA ALA A 112 -3.28 -9.00 14.60
C ALA A 112 -3.99 -9.23 15.95
N ALA A 113 -4.73 -8.24 16.46
CA ALA A 113 -5.51 -8.37 17.69
C ALA A 113 -6.64 -9.41 17.54
N LEU A 114 -7.28 -9.46 16.37
CA LEU A 114 -8.36 -10.42 16.07
C LEU A 114 -7.85 -11.82 15.74
N MET A 115 -6.56 -12.00 15.41
CA MET A 115 -5.96 -13.33 15.21
C MET A 115 -5.96 -14.19 16.47
N ASN A 116 -5.99 -13.58 17.66
CA ASN A 116 -6.03 -14.29 18.94
C ASN A 116 -7.46 -14.42 19.49
N ARG A 117 -8.47 -14.12 18.67
CA ARG A 117 -9.89 -14.14 19.04
C ARG A 117 -10.64 -15.16 18.18
N PRO A 118 -11.82 -15.63 18.64
CA PRO A 118 -12.68 -16.47 17.81
C PRO A 118 -13.03 -15.79 16.49
N ALA A 119 -13.02 -16.53 15.38
CA ALA A 119 -13.29 -16.01 14.03
C ALA A 119 -14.65 -15.28 13.90
N ALA A 120 -15.64 -15.69 14.69
CA ALA A 120 -16.95 -15.06 14.77
C ALA A 120 -16.88 -13.60 15.25
N GLU A 121 -15.84 -13.19 15.98
CA GLU A 121 -15.61 -11.79 16.34
C GLU A 121 -15.08 -10.98 15.15
N PHE A 122 -14.23 -11.56 14.32
CA PHE A 122 -13.75 -10.91 13.09
C PHE A 122 -14.91 -10.63 12.13
N GLY A 123 -15.80 -11.61 11.93
CA GLY A 123 -17.00 -11.47 11.08
C GLY A 123 -17.99 -10.40 11.55
N ARG A 124 -17.99 -10.04 12.84
CA ARG A 124 -18.85 -9.01 13.44
C ARG A 124 -18.18 -7.64 13.55
N SER A 125 -16.88 -7.55 13.29
CA SER A 125 -16.12 -6.31 13.46
C SER A 125 -16.46 -5.29 12.37
N GLN A 126 -16.92 -4.11 12.76
CA GLN A 126 -17.04 -2.95 11.87
C GLN A 126 -15.74 -2.13 11.76
N VAL A 127 -14.79 -2.39 12.65
CA VAL A 127 -13.50 -1.65 12.71
C VAL A 127 -12.59 -2.08 11.56
N VAL A 128 -12.50 -3.38 11.28
CA VAL A 128 -11.66 -3.90 10.19
C VAL A 128 -12.08 -3.34 8.81
N PRO A 129 -13.36 -3.45 8.38
CA PRO A 129 -13.76 -2.91 7.07
C PRO A 129 -13.59 -1.39 7.00
N SER A 130 -13.82 -0.64 8.08
CA SER A 130 -13.62 0.81 8.07
C SER A 130 -12.14 1.21 7.93
N LEU A 131 -11.21 0.48 8.55
CA LEU A 131 -9.77 0.71 8.39
C LEU A 131 -9.27 0.36 6.98
N TYR A 132 -9.79 -0.70 6.36
CA TYR A 132 -9.50 -0.99 4.95
C TYR A 132 -10.10 0.07 4.01
N ALA A 133 -11.33 0.52 4.26
CA ALA A 133 -11.94 1.61 3.51
C ALA A 133 -11.12 2.91 3.62
N ALA A 134 -10.68 3.26 4.83
CA ALA A 134 -9.81 4.40 5.07
C ALA A 134 -8.48 4.28 4.31
N THR A 135 -7.89 3.08 4.26
CA THR A 135 -6.69 2.83 3.45
C THR A 135 -6.96 3.08 1.97
N VAL A 136 -8.05 2.52 1.42
CA VAL A 136 -8.43 2.72 0.01
C VAL A 136 -8.57 4.20 -0.30
N MET A 137 -9.31 4.94 0.53
CA MET A 137 -9.49 6.39 0.36
C MET A 137 -8.17 7.15 0.44
N LEU A 138 -7.32 6.82 1.41
CA LEU A 138 -5.99 7.42 1.55
C LEU A 138 -5.13 7.18 0.31
N VAL A 139 -5.10 5.95 -0.21
CA VAL A 139 -4.32 5.61 -1.41
C VAL A 139 -4.88 6.33 -2.63
N LEU A 140 -6.20 6.44 -2.78
CA LEU A 140 -6.82 7.21 -3.86
C LEU A 140 -6.44 8.69 -3.79
N VAL A 141 -6.48 9.29 -2.59
CA VAL A 141 -6.03 10.68 -2.37
C VAL A 141 -4.55 10.82 -2.77
N VAL A 142 -3.69 9.89 -2.36
CA VAL A 142 -2.28 9.89 -2.75
C VAL A 142 -2.10 9.82 -4.27
N VAL A 143 -2.86 8.97 -4.96
CA VAL A 143 -2.80 8.85 -6.43
C VAL A 143 -3.27 10.15 -7.09
N VAL A 144 -4.39 10.74 -6.64
CA VAL A 144 -4.90 12.01 -7.18
C VAL A 144 -3.88 13.13 -6.97
N LEU A 145 -3.31 13.25 -5.77
CA LEU A 145 -2.26 14.23 -5.47
C LEU A 145 -1.02 14.01 -6.35
N ALA A 146 -0.62 12.76 -6.57
CA ALA A 146 0.51 12.43 -7.43
C ALA A 146 0.25 12.79 -8.90
N VAL A 147 -0.96 12.54 -9.41
CA VAL A 147 -1.37 12.94 -10.77
C VAL A 147 -1.39 14.45 -10.90
N TRP A 148 -1.95 15.16 -9.91
CA TRP A 148 -1.97 16.62 -9.89
C TRP A 148 -0.56 17.21 -9.90
N LEU A 149 0.33 16.75 -9.01
CA LEU A 149 1.74 17.14 -8.97
C LEU A 149 2.51 16.83 -10.26
N ALA A 150 2.10 15.79 -11.00
CA ALA A 150 2.75 15.41 -12.26
C ALA A 150 2.33 16.28 -13.45
N HIS A 151 1.12 16.84 -13.42
CA HIS A 151 0.58 17.61 -14.54
C HIS A 151 0.60 19.14 -14.30
N GLY A 152 0.67 19.59 -13.05
CA GLY A 152 0.65 21.01 -12.69
C GLY A 152 -0.74 21.60 -12.83
#